data_AF-A0AAV3ZZ33-F1
#
_entry.id   AF-A0AAV3ZZ33-F1
#
_cell.length_a   1.000
_cell.length_b   1.000
_cell.length_c   1.000
_cell.angle_alpha   90.00
_cell.angle_beta   90.00
_cell.angle_gamma   90.00
#
_symmetry.space_group_name_H-M   'P 1'
#
loop_
_entity.id
_entity.type
_entity.pdbx_description
1 polymer ?
#
loop_
_entity_poly.entity_id
_entity_poly.type
_entity_poly.pdbx_seq_one_letter_code
_entity_poly.pdbx_strand_id
1 'polypeptide(L)'
;MLSDEHKRQKVEISQILLHRCQQEGDETVDVGPCGDHRVRNKLLEHLITGDETWLHLSTLETKRDSMTWKQPSSPVTKKFKVQQLATKVMATVFWDSRGMILLDVLPKGESVNADRYCETLDRLRHAV
;
A
#
# COMPACT_ATOMS: atom_id res chain seq x y z
N MET A 1 23.03 -1.67 13.37
CA MET A 1 24.02 -2.47 12.62
C MET A 1 23.41 -3.86 12.38
N LEU A 2 23.41 -4.36 11.15
CA LEU A 2 22.95 -5.73 10.84
C LEU A 2 23.94 -6.76 11.41
N SER A 3 23.44 -7.85 11.99
CA SER A 3 24.29 -8.99 12.37
C SER A 3 24.91 -9.64 11.14
N ASP A 4 26.04 -10.31 11.31
CA ASP A 4 26.67 -11.03 10.20
C ASP A 4 25.81 -12.19 9.68
N GLU A 5 24.98 -12.77 10.54
CA GLU A 5 23.97 -13.75 10.15
C GLU A 5 22.93 -13.13 9.21
N HIS A 6 22.35 -11.98 9.56
CA HIS A 6 21.40 -11.29 8.68
C HIS A 6 22.01 -10.90 7.33
N LYS A 7 23.32 -10.58 7.30
CA LYS A 7 24.03 -10.29 6.04
C LYS A 7 24.17 -11.55 5.18
N ARG A 8 24.57 -12.68 5.77
CA ARG A 8 24.66 -13.97 5.06
C ARG A 8 23.32 -14.39 4.48
N GLN A 9 22.27 -14.36 5.30
CA GLN A 9 20.91 -14.69 4.86
C GLN A 9 20.45 -13.82 3.69
N LYS A 10 20.71 -12.50 3.75
CA LYS A 10 20.38 -11.58 2.65
C LYS A 10 21.11 -11.93 1.36
N VAL A 11 22.40 -12.26 1.43
CA VAL A 11 23.19 -12.64 0.23
C VAL A 11 22.69 -13.95 -0.36
N GLU A 12 22.44 -14.95 0.48
CA GLU A 12 21.97 -16.27 0.06
C GLU A 12 20.61 -16.19 -0.64
N ILE A 13 19.63 -15.52 -0.01
CA ILE A 13 18.30 -15.33 -0.60
C ILE A 13 18.40 -14.55 -1.92
N SER A 14 19.24 -13.52 -1.97
CA SER A 14 19.43 -12.73 -3.20
C SER A 14 20.00 -13.58 -4.34
N GLN A 15 20.98 -14.44 -4.06
CA GLN A 15 21.57 -15.34 -5.06
C GLN A 15 20.53 -16.32 -5.62
N ILE A 16 19.73 -16.93 -4.75
CA ILE A 16 18.66 -17.87 -5.14
C ILE A 16 17.62 -17.19 -6.03
N LEU A 17 17.16 -16.00 -5.62
CA LEU A 17 16.15 -15.24 -6.37
C LEU A 17 16.67 -14.75 -7.72
N LEU A 18 17.92 -14.28 -7.78
CA LEU A 18 18.55 -13.83 -9.03
C LEU A 18 18.69 -14.99 -10.03
N HIS A 19 19.13 -16.15 -9.56
CA HIS A 19 19.26 -17.32 -10.43
C HIS A 19 17.92 -17.76 -11.01
N ARG A 20 16.85 -17.79 -10.20
CA ARG A 20 15.49 -18.08 -10.69
C ARG A 20 15.00 -17.04 -11.69
N CYS A 21 15.20 -15.76 -11.38
CA CYS A 21 14.83 -14.63 -12.24
C CYS A 21 15.50 -14.74 -13.61
N GLN A 22 16.78 -15.16 -13.67
CA GLN A 22 17.51 -15.35 -14.92
C GLN A 22 16.99 -16.54 -15.75
N GLN A 23 16.59 -17.64 -15.10
CA GLN A 23 16.03 -18.81 -15.79
C GLN A 23 14.66 -18.54 -16.41
N GLU A 24 13.86 -17.67 -15.79
CA GLU A 24 12.52 -17.33 -16.24
C GLU A 24 12.46 -16.11 -17.19
N GLY A 25 13.61 -15.49 -17.48
CA GLY A 25 13.74 -14.22 -18.21
C GLY A 25 14.00 -14.30 -19.72
N ASP A 26 13.94 -15.48 -20.35
CA ASP A 26 14.37 -15.68 -21.74
C ASP A 26 13.20 -16.01 -22.70
N GLU A 27 12.20 -15.13 -22.74
CA GLU A 27 11.32 -15.02 -23.91
C GLU A 27 11.47 -13.63 -24.51
N THR A 28 12.38 -13.53 -25.49
CA THR A 28 12.47 -12.39 -26.39
C THR A 28 11.22 -12.36 -27.27
N VAL A 29 10.18 -11.66 -26.80
CA VAL A 29 9.08 -11.28 -27.71
C VAL A 29 9.65 -10.18 -28.60
N ASP A 30 9.75 -10.47 -29.90
CA ASP A 30 10.18 -9.53 -30.93
C ASP A 30 9.17 -8.37 -31.01
N VAL A 31 9.37 -7.34 -30.20
CA VAL A 31 8.55 -6.13 -30.22
C VAL A 31 9.14 -5.22 -31.28
N GLY A 32 8.37 -5.01 -32.35
CA GLY A 32 8.77 -4.23 -33.53
C GLY A 32 9.28 -2.81 -33.23
N PRO A 33 9.65 -2.03 -34.26
CA PRO A 33 10.60 -0.92 -34.20
C PRO A 33 10.22 0.30 -33.33
N CYS A 34 9.06 0.29 -32.67
CA CYS A 34 8.61 1.33 -31.74
C CYS A 34 8.18 0.79 -30.36
N GLY A 35 8.52 -0.45 -30.01
CA GLY A 35 8.20 -1.05 -28.71
C GLY A 35 9.16 -0.60 -27.60
N ASP A 36 8.63 -0.20 -26.45
CA ASP A 36 9.39 -0.03 -25.20
C ASP A 36 10.09 -1.37 -24.88
N HIS A 37 11.44 -1.37 -24.96
CA HIS A 37 12.27 -2.56 -24.75
C HIS A 37 12.39 -2.88 -23.27
N ARG A 38 11.26 -3.15 -22.62
CA ARG A 38 11.24 -3.71 -21.27
C ARG A 38 11.54 -5.19 -21.37
N VAL A 39 12.69 -5.58 -20.82
CA VAL A 39 12.99 -6.98 -20.49
C VAL A 39 11.86 -7.47 -19.58
N ARG A 40 10.93 -8.26 -20.12
CA ARG A 40 9.84 -8.85 -19.36
C ARG A 40 10.40 -10.04 -18.60
N ASN A 41 10.22 -10.04 -17.29
CA ASN A 41 10.61 -11.15 -16.45
C ASN A 41 9.34 -11.84 -15.93
N LYS A 42 9.11 -13.09 -16.37
CA LYS A 42 7.88 -13.82 -16.03
C LYS A 42 7.69 -13.96 -14.53
N LEU A 43 8.77 -14.15 -13.76
CA LEU A 43 8.71 -14.22 -12.30
C LEU A 43 8.17 -12.92 -11.70
N LEU A 44 8.69 -11.78 -12.15
CA LEU A 44 8.32 -10.46 -11.63
C LEU A 44 6.91 -10.04 -12.05
N GLU A 45 6.43 -10.50 -13.20
CA GLU A 45 5.07 -10.21 -13.66
C GLU A 45 3.99 -10.88 -12.79
N HIS A 46 4.29 -12.05 -12.23
CA HIS A 46 3.38 -12.80 -11.35
C HIS A 46 3.61 -12.53 -9.86
N LEU A 47 4.57 -11.68 -9.51
CA LEU A 47 4.87 -11.37 -8.12
C LEU A 47 3.80 -10.44 -7.55
N ILE A 48 3.10 -10.93 -6.53
CA ILE A 48 2.26 -10.11 -5.66
C ILE A 48 3.04 -9.88 -4.37
N THR A 49 3.16 -8.61 -3.98
CA THR A 49 3.83 -8.19 -2.75
C THR A 49 2.89 -7.33 -1.92
N GLY A 50 3.17 -7.22 -0.62
CA GLY A 50 2.43 -6.33 0.25
C GLY A 50 3.25 -5.89 1.46
N ASP A 51 2.79 -4.83 2.12
CA ASP A 51 3.43 -4.25 3.30
C ASP A 51 2.40 -3.50 4.18
N GLU A 52 2.74 -3.32 5.45
CA GLU A 52 1.97 -2.53 6.41
C GLU A 52 2.55 -1.12 6.58
N THR A 53 1.70 -0.11 6.45
CA THR A 53 2.11 1.29 6.62
C THR A 53 1.15 2.08 7.50
N TRP A 54 1.67 3.13 8.14
CA TRP A 54 0.88 4.04 8.96
C TRP A 54 0.40 5.23 8.13
N LEU A 55 -0.91 5.34 7.95
CA LEU A 55 -1.55 6.47 7.30
C LEU A 55 -1.95 7.54 8.32
N HIS A 56 -1.59 8.79 8.03
CA HIS A 56 -2.01 9.94 8.82
C HIS A 56 -3.24 10.57 8.16
N LEU A 57 -4.43 10.19 8.64
CA LEU A 57 -5.67 10.81 8.22
C LEU A 57 -5.90 12.06 9.07
N SER A 58 -5.69 13.23 8.46
CA SER A 58 -6.19 14.46 9.04
C SER A 58 -7.61 14.69 8.52
N THR A 59 -8.61 14.49 9.38
CA THR A 59 -9.96 14.98 9.09
C THR A 59 -9.89 16.50 9.21
N LEU A 60 -9.63 17.16 8.09
CA LEU A 60 -10.04 18.54 7.95
C LEU A 60 -11.55 18.49 7.83
N GLU A 61 -12.31 18.80 8.89
CA GLU A 61 -13.67 19.28 8.63
C GLU A 61 -13.50 20.44 7.65
N THR A 62 -13.93 20.25 6.40
CA THR A 62 -13.68 21.28 5.42
C THR A 62 -14.52 22.49 5.78
N LYS A 63 -14.11 23.69 5.35
CA LYS A 63 -14.96 24.88 5.50
C LYS A 63 -16.38 24.67 4.93
N ARG A 64 -16.55 23.72 4.00
CA ARG A 64 -17.84 23.29 3.46
C ARG A 64 -18.70 22.54 4.49
N ASP A 65 -18.12 21.60 5.23
CA ASP A 65 -18.85 20.80 6.23
C ASP A 65 -19.29 21.64 7.43
N SER A 66 -18.56 22.73 7.72
CA SER A 66 -18.88 23.70 8.77
C SER A 66 -19.77 24.87 8.30
N MET A 67 -20.26 24.87 7.05
CA MET A 67 -21.23 25.87 6.59
C MET A 67 -22.62 25.56 7.15
N THR A 68 -22.99 26.26 8.22
CA THR A 68 -24.39 26.37 8.63
C THR A 68 -25.05 27.53 7.89
N TRP A 69 -26.13 27.27 7.17
CA TRP A 69 -26.96 28.33 6.58
C TRP A 69 -27.59 29.16 7.70
N LYS A 70 -27.49 30.49 7.61
CA LYS A 70 -28.05 31.42 8.61
C LYS A 70 -28.83 32.54 7.95
N GLN A 71 -29.80 33.05 8.68
CA GLN A 71 -30.55 34.25 8.32
C GLN A 71 -29.68 35.52 8.53
N PRO A 72 -29.85 36.57 7.72
CA PRO A 72 -29.02 37.79 7.77
C PRO A 72 -29.00 38.50 9.13
N SER A 73 -30.03 38.33 9.97
CA SER A 73 -30.16 38.96 11.29
C SER A 73 -29.55 38.16 12.44
N SER A 74 -28.95 36.98 12.18
CA SER A 74 -28.40 36.13 13.24
C SER A 74 -27.05 36.64 13.76
N PRO A 75 -26.80 36.59 15.08
CA PRO A 75 -25.49 36.95 15.65
C PRO A 75 -24.35 36.05 15.13
N VAL A 76 -23.17 36.64 14.98
CA VAL A 76 -21.96 35.94 14.52
C VAL A 76 -21.50 34.94 15.57
N THR A 77 -21.64 33.65 15.29
CA THR A 77 -21.02 32.60 16.10
C THR A 77 -19.50 32.68 15.95
N LYS A 78 -18.80 32.88 17.06
CA LYS A 78 -17.36 32.58 17.15
C LYS A 78 -17.17 31.13 16.74
N LYS A 79 -16.54 30.90 15.58
CA LYS A 79 -16.14 29.55 15.17
C LYS A 79 -15.24 29.00 16.26
N PHE A 80 -15.68 27.95 16.96
CA PHE A 80 -14.77 27.16 17.80
C PHE A 80 -13.66 26.69 16.87
N LYS A 81 -12.39 26.88 17.25
CA LYS A 81 -11.26 26.37 16.45
C LYS A 81 -11.48 24.86 16.34
N VAL A 82 -11.82 24.39 15.14
CA VAL A 82 -11.90 22.96 14.85
C VAL A 82 -10.52 22.40 15.15
N GLN A 83 -10.44 21.59 16.19
CA GLN A 83 -9.21 20.89 16.54
C GLN A 83 -9.02 19.83 15.45
N GLN A 84 -8.01 20.00 14.61
CA GLN A 84 -7.67 19.04 13.57
C GLN A 84 -7.42 17.68 14.23
N LEU A 85 -8.35 16.74 14.09
CA LEU A 85 -8.18 15.39 14.60
C LEU A 85 -7.26 14.65 13.63
N ALA A 86 -5.96 14.67 13.95
CA ALA A 86 -5.00 13.79 13.28
C ALA A 86 -5.24 12.37 13.80
N THR A 87 -5.80 11.51 12.97
CA THR A 87 -5.97 10.09 13.26
C THR A 87 -4.93 9.28 12.50
N LYS A 88 -4.14 8.52 13.23
CA LYS A 88 -3.18 7.57 12.66
C LYS A 88 -3.87 6.20 12.57
N VAL A 89 -3.97 5.65 11.36
CA VAL A 89 -4.52 4.31 11.09
C VAL A 89 -3.46 3.47 10.41
N MET A 90 -3.44 2.16 10.68
CA MET A 90 -2.56 1.23 9.97
C MET A 90 -3.28 0.76 8.71
N ALA A 91 -2.55 0.56 7.62
CA ALA A 91 -3.09 -0.03 6.41
C ALA A 91 -2.15 -1.12 5.90
N THR A 92 -2.73 -2.24 5.47
CA THR A 92 -2.03 -3.28 4.73
C THR A 92 -2.36 -3.11 3.25
N VAL A 93 -1.34 -3.02 2.41
CA VAL A 93 -1.53 -2.84 0.96
C VAL A 93 -0.82 -3.96 0.20
N PHE A 94 -1.49 -4.50 -0.82
CA PHE A 94 -0.94 -5.48 -1.76
C PHE A 94 -0.99 -4.94 -3.19
N TRP A 95 0.04 -5.23 -3.98
CA TRP A 95 0.16 -4.79 -5.36
C TRP A 95 0.99 -5.78 -6.21
N ASP A 96 0.75 -5.74 -7.52
CA ASP A 96 1.55 -6.43 -8.54
C ASP A 96 2.24 -5.43 -9.48
N SER A 97 2.83 -5.93 -10.55
CA SER A 97 3.46 -5.11 -11.60
C SER A 97 2.48 -4.17 -12.35
N ARG A 98 1.17 -4.39 -12.24
CA ARG A 98 0.11 -3.63 -12.92
C ARG A 98 -0.56 -2.60 -11.99
N GLY A 99 -0.57 -2.83 -10.68
CA GLY A 99 -1.06 -1.86 -9.72
C GLY A 99 -1.50 -2.46 -8.39
N MET A 100 -2.24 -1.65 -7.63
CA MET A 100 -2.77 -2.03 -6.33
C MET A 100 -3.90 -3.06 -6.47
N ILE A 101 -3.83 -4.13 -5.68
CA ILE A 101 -4.80 -5.23 -5.65
C ILE A 101 -5.74 -5.07 -4.46
N LEU A 102 -5.18 -4.86 -3.26
CA LEU A 102 -5.95 -4.79 -2.02
C LEU A 102 -5.39 -3.69 -1.13
N LEU A 103 -6.29 -2.88 -0.55
CA LEU A 103 -6.01 -1.97 0.54
C LEU A 103 -6.94 -2.31 1.69
N ASP A 104 -6.40 -2.81 2.80
CA ASP A 104 -7.13 -3.02 4.05
C ASP A 104 -6.71 -1.98 5.07
N VAL A 105 -7.62 -1.05 5.40
CA VAL A 105 -7.37 -0.02 6.41
C VAL A 105 -7.89 -0.52 7.74
N LEU A 106 -6.97 -0.64 8.69
CA LEU A 106 -7.28 -1.09 10.03
C LEU A 106 -7.96 0.03 10.82
N PRO A 107 -9.13 -0.23 11.44
CA PRO A 107 -9.80 0.73 12.30
C PRO A 107 -8.89 1.22 13.44
N LYS A 108 -9.14 2.44 13.90
CA LYS A 108 -8.38 3.03 15.00
C LYS A 108 -8.54 2.19 16.27
N GLY A 109 -7.42 1.73 16.83
CA GLY A 109 -7.38 0.97 18.08
C GLY A 109 -7.24 -0.55 17.88
N GLU A 110 -7.26 -1.02 16.63
CA GLU A 110 -6.93 -2.40 16.30
C GLU A 110 -5.45 -2.53 15.91
N SER A 111 -4.92 -3.74 16.07
CA SER A 111 -3.55 -4.10 15.69
C SER A 111 -3.58 -5.24 14.69
N VAL A 112 -2.64 -5.27 13.74
CA VAL A 112 -2.46 -6.43 12.86
C VAL A 112 -1.98 -7.60 13.71
N ASN A 113 -2.86 -8.55 13.96
CA ASN A 113 -2.56 -9.82 14.59
C ASN A 113 -2.62 -10.95 13.56
N ALA A 114 -2.28 -12.17 13.98
CA ALA A 114 -2.22 -13.31 13.08
C ALA A 114 -3.59 -13.62 12.44
N ASP A 115 -4.67 -13.67 13.22
CA ASP A 115 -6.02 -13.99 12.74
C ASP A 115 -6.49 -12.96 11.70
N ARG A 116 -6.29 -11.68 11.99
CA ARG A 116 -6.63 -10.59 11.08
C ARG A 116 -5.81 -10.66 9.79
N TYR A 117 -4.52 -10.98 9.89
CA TYR A 117 -3.68 -11.12 8.71
C TYR A 117 -4.13 -12.29 7.84
N CYS A 118 -4.54 -13.42 8.44
CA CYS A 118 -5.15 -14.54 7.71
C CYS A 118 -6.42 -14.11 6.95
N GLU A 119 -7.33 -13.35 7.58
CA GLU A 119 -8.52 -12.81 6.90
C GLU A 119 -8.14 -11.91 5.71
N THR A 120 -7.12 -11.06 5.87
CA THR A 120 -6.62 -10.20 4.80
C THR A 120 -6.03 -11.03 3.65
N LEU A 121 -5.29 -12.10 3.95
CA LEU A 121 -4.77 -13.02 2.93
C LEU A 121 -5.88 -13.80 2.23
N ASP A 122 -6.93 -14.21 2.94
CA ASP A 122 -8.11 -14.80 2.32
C ASP A 122 -8.77 -13.81 1.37
N ARG A 123 -8.94 -12.54 1.77
CA ARG A 123 -9.45 -11.48 0.89
C ARG A 123 -8.56 -11.26 -0.33
N LEU A 124 -7.24 -11.27 -0.15
CA LEU A 124 -6.28 -11.16 -1.24
C LEU A 124 -6.44 -12.32 -2.23
N ARG A 125 -6.57 -13.56 -1.75
CA ARG A 125 -6.79 -14.75 -2.60
C ARG A 125 -8.05 -14.63 -3.45
N HIS A 126 -9.11 -14.00 -2.94
CA HIS A 126 -10.34 -13.78 -3.72
C HIS A 126 -10.25 -12.62 -4.72
N ALA A 127 -9.26 -11.73 -4.57
CA ALA A 127 -9.08 -10.54 -5.41
C ALA A 127 -8.16 -10.77 -6.62
N VAL A 128 -7.43 -11.90 -6.64
CA VAL A 128 -6.47 -12.31 -7.67
C VAL A 128 -7.07 -13.44 -8.50
#